data_AF-A0A0K6FT49-F1
#
_entry.id   AF-A0A0K6FT49-F1
#
_cell.length_a   1.000
_cell.length_b   1.000
_cell.length_c   1.000
_cell.angle_alpha   90.00
_cell.angle_beta   90.00
_cell.angle_gamma   90.00
#
_symmetry.space_group_name_H-M   'P 1'
#
loop_
_entity.id
_entity.type
_entity.pdbx_description
1 polymer ?
#
loop_
_entity_poly.entity_id
_entity_poly.type
_entity_poly.pdbx_seq_one_letter_code
_entity_poly.pdbx_strand_id
1 'polypeptide(L)'
;MSTTIRFARSLAPCLANLRGPSTSLQGTQLLHTTASRQNSALTNILGDGPAPAVQVKSAGEAGIELADGLILPGACVFLAGRVFLWDVPTPNDRWTNWGLEHLEVFDVVVPKPELLLLGTGKSAMLPPPRFREYLSRIGVQIDIMDTRNACSTYNLLAEEGRRVAAALLPIRPHAWERR
;
A
#
# COMPACT_ATOMS: atom_id res chain seq x y z
N MET A 1 47.13 1.98 49.55
CA MET A 1 47.22 0.69 48.84
C MET A 1 47.04 1.00 47.35
N SER A 2 48.05 1.52 46.63
CA SER A 2 49.11 0.77 45.90
C SER A 2 48.49 -0.33 45.04
N THR A 3 48.52 -0.30 43.69
CA THR A 3 49.69 -0.32 42.77
C THR A 3 49.13 -0.13 41.33
N THR A 4 49.45 0.91 40.55
CA THR A 4 50.51 1.05 39.50
C THR A 4 50.69 -0.22 38.63
N ILE A 5 50.64 -0.15 37.29
CA ILE A 5 51.83 -0.13 36.43
C ILE A 5 51.46 0.31 34.99
N ARG A 6 52.33 1.17 34.47
CA ARG A 6 52.42 1.76 33.12
C ARG A 6 53.19 0.84 32.14
N PHE A 7 53.27 1.32 30.90
CA PHE A 7 54.37 1.25 29.89
C PHE A 7 53.96 0.55 28.58
N ALA A 8 54.36 0.97 27.38
CA ALA A 8 54.89 2.23 26.84
C ALA A 8 55.06 2.05 25.32
N ARG A 9 54.88 3.16 24.58
CA ARG A 9 55.60 3.63 23.38
C ARG A 9 56.48 2.65 22.57
N SER A 10 56.33 2.70 21.23
CA SER A 10 57.47 3.02 20.34
C SER A 10 57.01 3.58 18.98
N LEU A 11 57.83 4.46 18.41
CA LEU A 11 57.63 5.32 17.23
C LEU A 11 58.48 4.84 16.03
N ALA A 12 57.87 4.78 14.83
CA ALA A 12 58.38 5.10 13.46
C ALA A 12 59.73 4.49 12.97
N PRO A 13 60.28 4.77 11.75
CA PRO A 13 59.74 5.34 10.50
C PRO A 13 60.18 4.57 9.19
N CYS A 14 59.90 5.18 8.02
CA CYS A 14 60.68 5.18 6.75
C CYS A 14 60.48 4.10 5.64
N LEU A 15 59.81 4.56 4.57
CA LEU A 15 60.21 4.60 3.14
C LEU A 15 60.95 3.42 2.48
N ALA A 16 60.35 2.86 1.41
CA ALA A 16 61.06 2.55 0.16
C ALA A 16 60.09 2.37 -1.04
N ASN A 17 60.32 3.14 -2.10
CA ASN A 17 59.78 3.00 -3.45
C ASN A 17 60.32 1.75 -4.14
N LEU A 18 59.50 1.03 -4.93
CA LEU A 18 59.95 0.38 -6.17
C LEU A 18 58.83 0.35 -7.23
N ARG A 19 59.07 1.05 -8.35
CA ARG A 19 58.38 0.88 -9.64
C ARG A 19 58.82 -0.45 -10.27
N GLY A 20 57.86 -1.21 -10.81
CA GLY A 20 58.11 -2.29 -11.77
C GLY A 20 57.20 -2.13 -13.00
N PRO A 21 57.64 -2.50 -14.21
CA PRO A 21 56.92 -2.24 -15.45
C PRO A 21 55.89 -3.32 -15.78
N SER A 22 54.97 -2.90 -16.64
CA SER A 22 53.91 -3.63 -17.35
C SER A 22 54.29 -5.01 -17.88
N THR A 23 53.39 -5.99 -17.73
CA THR A 23 53.01 -6.92 -18.81
C THR A 23 51.68 -7.61 -18.50
N SER A 24 50.86 -7.71 -19.55
CA SER A 24 49.46 -8.13 -19.61
C SER A 24 49.21 -9.59 -19.29
N LEU A 25 48.08 -9.89 -18.63
CA LEU A 25 47.31 -11.11 -18.85
C LEU A 25 45.80 -10.80 -18.81
N GLN A 26 45.13 -11.31 -19.83
CA GLN A 26 43.71 -11.16 -20.13
C GLN A 26 42.83 -11.76 -19.02
N GLY A 27 41.78 -11.03 -18.68
CA GLY A 27 40.66 -11.51 -17.86
C GLY A 27 39.37 -10.89 -18.38
N THR A 28 38.99 -11.28 -19.59
CA THR A 28 37.65 -11.05 -20.13
C THR A 28 36.62 -11.77 -19.25
N GLN A 29 35.86 -11.03 -18.46
CA GLN A 29 34.48 -11.40 -18.20
C GLN A 29 33.58 -10.27 -18.69
N LEU A 30 33.26 -10.41 -19.97
CA LEU A 30 32.04 -9.90 -20.58
C LEU A 30 30.87 -10.27 -19.67
N LEU A 31 30.25 -9.28 -19.04
CA LEU A 31 28.88 -9.44 -18.55
C LEU A 31 27.99 -9.55 -19.78
N HIS A 32 27.85 -10.78 -20.26
CA HIS A 32 26.90 -11.09 -21.31
C HIS A 32 25.50 -10.91 -20.76
N THR A 33 24.70 -10.28 -21.60
CA THR A 33 23.37 -9.75 -21.40
C THR A 33 22.33 -10.85 -21.19
N THR A 34 21.25 -10.50 -20.48
CA THR A 34 19.91 -10.85 -20.98
C THR A 34 19.13 -9.55 -21.12
N ALA A 35 19.44 -8.78 -22.17
CA ALA A 35 18.41 -7.94 -22.76
C ALA A 35 17.38 -8.93 -23.30
N SER A 36 16.22 -8.99 -22.65
CA SER A 36 15.06 -9.76 -23.12
C SER A 36 14.64 -9.15 -24.46
N ARG A 37 15.21 -9.67 -25.54
CA ARG A 37 14.76 -9.39 -26.89
C ARG A 37 13.53 -10.26 -27.11
N GLN A 38 12.39 -9.82 -26.58
CA GLN A 38 11.12 -10.35 -27.06
C GLN A 38 10.90 -9.81 -28.47
N ASN A 39 11.25 -10.66 -29.44
CA ASN A 39 10.99 -10.41 -30.85
C ASN A 39 9.52 -10.78 -31.11
N SER A 40 8.57 -10.02 -30.56
CA SER A 40 7.15 -10.11 -30.94
C SER A 40 6.88 -9.11 -32.06
N ALA A 41 6.18 -9.54 -33.12
CA ALA A 41 5.73 -8.67 -34.21
C ALA A 41 4.68 -7.63 -33.75
N LEU A 42 4.21 -7.74 -32.49
CA LEU A 42 3.24 -6.87 -31.85
C LEU A 42 3.84 -6.38 -30.54
N THR A 43 3.92 -5.06 -30.39
CA THR A 43 4.34 -4.40 -29.15
C THR A 43 3.11 -4.18 -28.28
N ASN A 44 3.10 -4.74 -27.08
CA ASN A 44 2.09 -4.40 -26.08
C ASN A 44 2.35 -2.97 -25.58
N ILE A 45 1.61 -1.99 -26.12
CA ILE A 45 1.68 -0.59 -25.68
C ILE A 45 1.06 -0.37 -24.29
N LEU A 46 0.31 -1.33 -23.77
CA LEU A 46 -0.33 -1.28 -22.45
C LEU A 46 0.52 -1.96 -21.35
N GLY A 47 1.72 -2.43 -21.69
CA GLY A 47 2.75 -2.91 -20.77
C GLY A 47 2.49 -4.29 -20.16
N ASP A 48 3.57 -5.03 -19.87
CA ASP A 48 3.58 -6.25 -19.06
C ASP A 48 3.39 -5.94 -17.55
N GLY A 49 2.50 -5.00 -17.25
CA GLY A 49 2.22 -4.55 -15.89
C GLY A 49 1.35 -5.54 -15.09
N PRO A 50 1.34 -5.43 -13.75
CA PRO A 50 0.37 -6.18 -12.94
C PRO A 50 -1.06 -5.84 -13.37
N ALA A 51 -1.97 -6.83 -13.27
CA ALA A 51 -3.37 -6.64 -13.64
C ALA A 51 -3.96 -5.37 -12.98
N PRO A 52 -4.79 -4.60 -13.70
CA PRO A 52 -5.33 -3.35 -13.18
C PRO A 52 -6.11 -3.62 -11.90
N ALA A 53 -5.99 -2.70 -10.93
CA ALA A 53 -6.76 -2.78 -9.70
C ALA A 53 -8.26 -2.85 -10.02
N VAL A 54 -9.05 -3.56 -9.19
CA VAL A 54 -10.51 -3.58 -9.33
C VAL A 54 -11.04 -2.15 -9.22
N GLN A 55 -11.73 -1.71 -10.26
CA GLN A 55 -12.25 -0.35 -10.40
C GLN A 55 -13.72 -0.28 -9.99
N VAL A 56 -14.11 0.86 -9.42
CA VAL A 56 -15.50 1.18 -9.11
C VAL A 56 -16.12 1.98 -10.25
N LYS A 57 -17.24 1.50 -10.79
CA LYS A 57 -17.96 2.20 -11.85
C LYS A 57 -18.88 3.28 -11.29
N SER A 58 -19.66 2.95 -10.26
CA SER A 58 -20.61 3.88 -9.68
C SER A 58 -20.89 3.58 -8.20
N ALA A 59 -21.28 4.60 -7.44
CA ALA A 59 -21.81 4.45 -6.09
C ALA A 59 -23.20 5.10 -6.04
N GLY A 60 -24.22 4.25 -5.86
CA GLY A 60 -25.62 4.61 -5.93
C GLY A 60 -26.43 4.05 -4.77
N GLU A 61 -27.75 4.17 -4.89
CA GLU A 61 -28.68 3.67 -3.87
C GLU A 61 -28.74 2.14 -3.79
N ALA A 62 -28.47 1.46 -4.89
CA ALA A 62 -28.44 -0.01 -4.94
C ALA A 62 -27.17 -0.60 -4.31
N GLY A 63 -26.12 0.22 -4.14
CA GLY A 63 -24.82 -0.22 -3.67
C GLY A 63 -23.67 0.38 -4.48
N ILE A 64 -22.52 -0.26 -4.37
CA ILE A 64 -21.29 0.08 -5.08
C ILE A 64 -21.17 -0.87 -6.28
N GLU A 65 -21.25 -0.32 -7.49
CA GLU A 65 -21.14 -1.05 -8.74
C GLU A 65 -19.67 -1.08 -9.20
N LEU A 66 -19.14 -2.28 -9.40
CA LEU A 66 -17.81 -2.50 -9.95
C LEU A 66 -17.82 -2.43 -11.48
N ALA A 67 -16.63 -2.30 -12.08
CA ALA A 67 -16.48 -2.22 -13.53
C ALA A 67 -16.98 -3.47 -14.29
N ASP A 68 -17.00 -4.64 -13.64
CA ASP A 68 -17.52 -5.90 -14.18
C ASP A 68 -19.07 -6.00 -14.10
N GLY A 69 -19.73 -5.01 -13.50
CA GLY A 69 -21.18 -4.97 -13.29
C GLY A 69 -21.65 -5.61 -11.99
N LEU A 70 -20.76 -6.13 -11.14
CA LEU A 70 -21.13 -6.62 -9.81
C LEU A 70 -21.55 -5.45 -8.92
N ILE A 71 -22.72 -5.58 -8.29
CA ILE A 71 -23.24 -4.60 -7.34
C ILE A 71 -23.06 -5.12 -5.93
N LEU A 72 -22.34 -4.36 -5.10
CA LEU A 72 -22.10 -4.64 -3.69
C LEU A 72 -23.08 -3.81 -2.85
N PRO A 73 -24.15 -4.42 -2.29
CA PRO A 73 -25.15 -3.69 -1.51
C PRO A 73 -24.65 -3.33 -0.10
N GLY A 74 -23.66 -4.05 0.41
CA GLY A 74 -23.09 -3.86 1.74
C GLY A 74 -21.86 -2.95 1.74
N ALA A 75 -21.34 -2.68 2.93
CA ALA A 75 -20.04 -2.05 3.10
C ALA A 75 -18.93 -2.95 2.56
N CYS A 76 -17.89 -2.35 2.00
CA CYS A 76 -16.79 -3.09 1.42
C CYS A 76 -15.45 -2.37 1.57
N VAL A 77 -14.37 -3.15 1.52
CA VAL A 77 -12.99 -2.67 1.57
C VAL A 77 -12.27 -3.11 0.30
N PHE A 78 -11.68 -2.13 -0.39
CA PHE A 78 -10.79 -2.30 -1.52
C PHE A 78 -9.36 -2.26 -1.02
N LEU A 79 -8.61 -3.33 -1.28
CA LEU A 79 -7.27 -3.50 -0.75
C LEU A 79 -6.45 -4.39 -1.67
N ALA A 80 -5.29 -3.89 -2.11
CA ALA A 80 -4.35 -4.62 -2.97
C ALA A 80 -5.02 -5.24 -4.22
N GLY A 81 -5.91 -4.48 -4.87
CA GLY A 81 -6.64 -4.93 -6.07
C GLY A 81 -7.71 -6.00 -5.80
N ARG A 82 -8.08 -6.24 -4.53
CA ARG A 82 -9.16 -7.14 -4.13
C ARG A 82 -10.26 -6.37 -3.43
N VAL A 83 -11.46 -6.94 -3.43
CA VAL A 83 -12.62 -6.38 -2.74
C VAL A 83 -13.10 -7.37 -1.70
N PHE A 84 -13.27 -6.89 -0.48
CA PHE A 84 -13.77 -7.65 0.65
C PHE A 84 -15.08 -7.03 1.12
N LEU A 85 -16.06 -7.86 1.47
CA LEU A 85 -17.22 -7.37 2.21
C LEU A 85 -16.78 -7.01 3.63
N TRP A 86 -17.23 -5.86 4.09
CA TRP A 86 -16.87 -5.29 5.37
C TRP A 86 -18.06 -5.40 6.31
N ASP A 87 -17.94 -6.26 7.31
CA ASP A 87 -18.97 -6.43 8.33
C ASP A 87 -18.84 -5.31 9.36
N VAL A 88 -19.68 -4.28 9.24
CA VAL A 88 -19.67 -3.11 10.13
C VAL A 88 -21.07 -2.73 10.57
N PRO A 89 -21.19 -2.10 11.76
CA PRO A 89 -22.45 -1.54 12.21
C PRO A 89 -23.00 -0.52 11.22
N THR A 90 -24.32 -0.47 11.14
CA THR A 90 -25.04 0.42 10.23
C THR A 90 -24.55 1.88 10.37
N PRO A 91 -24.15 2.56 9.28
CA PRO A 91 -23.54 3.90 9.35
C PRO A 91 -24.46 4.99 9.93
N ASN A 92 -25.77 4.75 9.96
CA ASN A 92 -26.75 5.73 10.41
C ASN A 92 -26.57 6.13 11.89
N ASP A 93 -25.92 5.27 12.68
CA ASP A 93 -25.73 5.48 14.11
C ASP A 93 -24.47 6.31 14.45
N ARG A 94 -23.93 7.11 13.52
CA ARG A 94 -22.83 8.06 13.78
C ARG A 94 -21.62 7.45 14.52
N TRP A 95 -21.14 6.30 14.07
CA TRP A 95 -20.05 5.54 14.69
C TRP A 95 -20.37 4.88 16.04
N THR A 96 -21.65 4.82 16.45
CA THR A 96 -22.08 4.03 17.60
C THR A 96 -21.86 2.55 17.30
N ASN A 97 -21.35 1.78 18.28
CA ASN A 97 -21.00 0.35 18.16
C ASN A 97 -19.80 0.02 17.27
N TRP A 98 -19.09 1.01 16.75
CA TRP A 98 -17.84 0.74 16.05
C TRP A 98 -16.71 0.50 17.06
N GLY A 99 -15.97 -0.60 16.96
CA GLY A 99 -14.71 -0.80 17.66
C GLY A 99 -13.51 -0.90 16.71
N LEU A 100 -12.31 -1.09 17.27
CA LEU A 100 -11.05 -1.16 16.52
C LEU A 100 -10.94 -2.44 15.70
N GLU A 101 -11.67 -3.49 16.09
CA GLU A 101 -11.77 -4.78 15.41
C GLU A 101 -12.17 -4.63 13.93
N HIS A 102 -12.99 -3.62 13.61
CA HIS A 102 -13.41 -3.34 12.23
C HIS A 102 -12.28 -2.82 11.34
N LEU A 103 -11.15 -2.39 11.92
CA LEU A 103 -9.98 -1.87 11.20
C LEU A 103 -8.77 -2.82 11.25
N GLU A 104 -8.88 -3.98 11.89
CA GLU A 104 -7.77 -4.94 12.04
C GLU A 104 -7.26 -5.49 10.71
N VAL A 105 -8.11 -5.52 9.68
CA VAL A 105 -7.71 -5.93 8.32
C VAL A 105 -6.52 -5.13 7.78
N PHE A 106 -6.39 -3.86 8.18
CA PHE A 106 -5.28 -3.00 7.76
C PHE A 106 -3.98 -3.25 8.52
N ASP A 107 -4.02 -3.94 9.67
CA ASP A 107 -2.81 -4.30 10.39
C ASP A 107 -2.15 -5.56 9.82
N VAL A 108 -2.99 -6.51 9.39
CA VAL A 108 -2.53 -7.82 8.86
C VAL A 108 -2.10 -7.77 7.39
N VAL A 109 -2.52 -6.76 6.63
CA VAL A 109 -2.20 -6.67 5.20
C VAL A 109 -0.74 -6.29 4.96
N VAL A 110 -0.11 -6.99 4.00
CA VAL A 110 1.24 -6.71 3.53
C VAL A 110 1.25 -6.64 1.99
N PRO A 111 1.80 -5.57 1.37
CA PRO A 111 2.31 -4.36 2.01
C PRO A 111 1.18 -3.50 2.61
N LYS A 112 1.50 -2.72 3.66
CA LYS A 112 0.54 -1.78 4.25
C LYS A 112 0.19 -0.67 3.25
N PRO A 113 -1.09 -0.28 3.13
CA PRO A 113 -1.49 0.87 2.33
C PRO A 113 -0.91 2.16 2.94
N GLU A 114 -0.52 3.11 2.11
CA GLU A 114 -0.07 4.44 2.58
C GLU A 114 -1.27 5.31 2.96
N LEU A 115 -2.38 5.17 2.23
CA LEU A 115 -3.58 5.97 2.36
C LEU A 115 -4.83 5.09 2.36
N LEU A 116 -5.72 5.31 3.33
CA LEU A 116 -7.05 4.76 3.41
C LEU A 116 -8.09 5.85 3.14
N LEU A 117 -8.85 5.70 2.07
CA LEU A 117 -10.01 6.52 1.77
C LEU A 117 -11.24 5.94 2.48
N LEU A 118 -11.79 6.67 3.43
CA LEU A 118 -12.97 6.27 4.17
C LEU A 118 -14.21 6.98 3.57
N GLY A 119 -14.99 6.24 2.80
CA GLY A 119 -16.26 6.68 2.23
C GLY A 119 -17.42 6.43 3.18
N THR A 120 -18.01 7.48 3.76
CA THR A 120 -19.01 7.35 4.84
C THR A 120 -20.48 7.39 4.36
N GLY A 121 -20.73 7.04 3.10
CA GLY A 121 -22.06 7.03 2.50
C GLY A 121 -22.38 8.35 1.79
N LYS A 122 -23.55 8.93 2.09
CA LYS A 122 -24.07 10.13 1.40
C LYS A 122 -23.26 11.40 1.69
N SER A 123 -22.60 11.48 2.84
CA SER A 123 -21.86 12.67 3.27
C SER A 123 -20.68 12.25 4.13
N ALA A 124 -19.59 13.03 4.08
CA ALA A 124 -18.41 12.83 4.89
C ALA A 124 -18.74 12.97 6.39
N MET A 125 -18.42 11.96 7.19
CA MET A 125 -18.62 11.95 8.64
C MET A 125 -17.31 11.62 9.34
N LEU A 126 -16.85 12.52 10.21
CA LEU A 126 -15.60 12.33 10.93
C LEU A 126 -15.68 11.10 11.86
N PRO A 127 -14.73 10.15 11.77
CA PRO A 127 -14.64 9.04 12.69
C PRO A 127 -14.11 9.48 14.05
N PRO A 128 -14.32 8.68 15.11
CA PRO A 128 -13.73 8.93 16.42
C PRO A 128 -12.20 9.05 16.35
N PRO A 129 -11.56 9.93 17.15
CA PRO A 129 -10.10 10.15 17.12
C PRO A 129 -9.27 8.87 17.26
N ARG A 130 -9.76 7.92 18.08
CA ARG A 130 -9.14 6.59 18.28
C ARG A 130 -8.87 5.83 16.97
N PHE A 131 -9.70 6.00 15.94
CA PHE A 131 -9.52 5.30 14.65
C PHE A 131 -8.35 5.90 13.87
N ARG A 132 -8.27 7.22 13.86
CA ARG A 132 -7.16 7.95 13.25
C ARG A 132 -5.84 7.64 13.97
N GLU A 133 -5.85 7.61 15.30
CA GLU A 133 -4.68 7.26 16.10
C GLU A 133 -4.23 5.81 15.84
N TYR A 134 -5.17 4.87 15.82
CA TYR A 134 -4.90 3.47 15.52
C TYR A 134 -4.27 3.28 14.13
N LEU A 135 -4.87 3.88 13.10
CA LEU A 135 -4.37 3.80 11.71
C LEU A 135 -3.01 4.51 11.56
N SER A 136 -2.84 5.67 12.18
CA SER A 136 -1.56 6.39 12.18
C SER A 136 -0.44 5.55 12.82
N ARG A 137 -0.73 4.84 13.92
CA ARG A 137 0.22 3.96 14.59
C ARG A 137 0.69 2.80 13.69
N ILE A 138 -0.16 2.28 12.83
CA ILE A 138 0.22 1.24 11.86
C ILE A 138 0.84 1.81 10.57
N GLY A 139 0.99 3.14 10.47
CA GLY A 139 1.58 3.82 9.31
C GLY A 139 0.61 4.10 8.16
N VAL A 140 -0.70 4.03 8.41
CA VAL A 140 -1.75 4.26 7.41
C VAL A 140 -2.36 5.63 7.64
N GLN A 141 -2.31 6.51 6.62
CA GLN A 141 -3.01 7.80 6.65
C GLN A 141 -4.48 7.59 6.31
N ILE A 142 -5.38 8.36 6.93
CA ILE A 142 -6.82 8.30 6.67
C ILE A 142 -7.30 9.61 6.07
N ASP A 143 -8.10 9.52 5.01
CA ASP A 143 -8.84 10.64 4.42
C ASP A 143 -10.34 10.31 4.36
N ILE A 144 -11.19 11.27 4.72
CA ILE A 144 -12.60 11.04 4.98
C ILE A 144 -13.43 11.82 3.97
N MET A 145 -14.29 11.12 3.25
CA MET A 145 -15.12 11.71 2.20
C MET A 145 -16.46 10.98 2.07
N ASP A 146 -17.36 11.52 1.25
CA ASP A 146 -18.52 10.75 0.83
C ASP A 146 -18.10 9.57 -0.06
N THR A 147 -18.95 8.55 -0.15
CA THR A 147 -18.60 7.31 -0.87
C THR A 147 -18.38 7.55 -2.35
N ARG A 148 -19.11 8.49 -2.98
CA ARG A 148 -18.96 8.74 -4.42
C ARG A 148 -17.61 9.35 -4.76
N ASN A 149 -17.17 10.32 -3.96
CA ASN A 149 -15.86 10.93 -4.09
C ASN A 149 -14.76 9.92 -3.74
N ALA A 150 -14.95 9.10 -2.70
CA ALA A 150 -14.02 8.02 -2.36
C ALA A 150 -13.79 7.05 -3.52
N CYS A 151 -14.85 6.63 -4.22
CA CYS A 151 -14.72 5.75 -5.38
C CYS A 151 -13.87 6.38 -6.48
N SER A 152 -14.16 7.62 -6.86
CA SER A 152 -13.42 8.33 -7.92
C SER A 152 -11.95 8.53 -7.55
N THR A 153 -11.67 8.95 -6.31
CA THR A 153 -10.30 9.15 -5.82
C THR A 153 -9.55 7.82 -5.72
N TYR A 154 -10.21 6.76 -5.27
CA TYR A 154 -9.62 5.43 -5.22
C TYR A 154 -9.20 4.97 -6.61
N ASN A 155 -10.09 5.07 -7.60
CA ASN A 155 -9.79 4.63 -8.97
C ASN A 155 -8.56 5.36 -9.53
N LEU A 156 -8.52 6.69 -9.40
CA LEU A 156 -7.40 7.50 -9.86
C LEU A 156 -6.08 7.06 -9.20
N LEU A 157 -6.06 6.97 -7.87
CA LEU A 157 -4.84 6.61 -7.13
C LEU A 157 -4.41 5.15 -7.37
N ALA A 158 -5.38 4.26 -7.58
CA ALA A 158 -5.11 2.86 -7.89
C ALA A 158 -4.56 2.69 -9.32
N GLU A 159 -5.07 3.47 -10.29
CA GLU A 159 -4.53 3.54 -11.66
C GLU A 159 -3.11 4.12 -11.70
N GLU A 160 -2.80 5.09 -10.83
CA GLU A 160 -1.43 5.60 -10.65
C GLU A 160 -0.47 4.57 -10.03
N GLY A 161 -0.97 3.40 -9.61
CA GLY A 161 -0.16 2.36 -8.95
C GLY A 161 0.24 2.71 -7.52
N ARG A 162 -0.45 3.67 -6.88
CA ARG A 162 -0.20 4.01 -5.48
C ARG A 162 -0.78 2.94 -4.57
N ARG A 163 -0.18 2.79 -3.38
CA ARG A 163 -0.69 1.88 -2.34
C ARG A 163 -1.84 2.53 -1.58
N VAL A 164 -2.99 2.62 -2.25
CA VAL A 164 -4.24 3.13 -1.70
C VAL A 164 -5.17 1.97 -1.31
N ALA A 165 -5.91 2.15 -0.22
CA ALA A 165 -7.04 1.34 0.15
C ALA A 165 -8.29 2.21 0.23
N ALA A 166 -9.47 1.62 0.04
CA ALA A 166 -10.73 2.32 0.26
C ALA A 166 -11.66 1.48 1.15
N ALA A 167 -12.22 2.08 2.20
CA ALA A 167 -13.27 1.50 3.02
C ALA A 167 -14.56 2.27 2.74
N LEU A 168 -15.51 1.63 2.08
CA LEU A 168 -16.68 2.28 1.51
C LEU A 168 -17.96 1.78 2.17
N LEU A 169 -18.76 2.72 2.68
CA LEU A 169 -20.09 2.48 3.19
C LEU A 169 -21.12 2.74 2.08
N PRO A 170 -22.14 1.88 1.92
CA PRO A 170 -23.16 2.09 0.91
C PRO A 170 -24.01 3.31 1.27
N ILE A 171 -24.55 3.99 0.25
CA ILE A 171 -25.41 5.17 0.45
C ILE A 171 -26.69 4.78 1.19
N ARG A 172 -27.24 3.61 0.86
CA ARG A 172 -28.32 2.97 1.63
C ARG A 172 -27.76 1.74 2.34
N PRO A 173 -27.83 1.68 3.69
CA PRO A 173 -27.34 0.52 4.42
C PRO A 173 -28.17 -0.72 4.07
N HIS A 174 -27.50 -1.79 3.67
CA HIS A 174 -28.09 -3.12 3.57
C HIS A 174 -27.28 -4.06 4.47
N ALA A 175 -27.93 -4.66 5.45
CA ALA A 175 -27.31 -5.70 6.28
C ALA A 175 -27.24 -6.98 5.46
N TRP A 176 -26.10 -7.67 5.45
CA TRP A 176 -25.97 -8.98 4.82
C TRP A 176 -25.97 -10.04 5.93
N GLU A 177 -26.66 -11.15 5.69
CA GLU A 177 -26.66 -12.28 6.63
C GLU A 177 -25.42 -13.14 6.38
N ARG A 178 -24.55 -13.28 7.39
CA ARG A 178 -23.46 -14.26 7.39
C ARG A 178 -24.07 -15.67 7.34
N ARG A 179 -23.85 -16.40 6.24
CA ARG A 179 -24.11 -17.84 6.15
C ARG A 179 -22.88 -18.65 6.54
#